data_AF-A0A8J7DNS8-F1
#
_entry.id   AF-A0A8J7DNS8-F1
#
_cell.length_a   1.000
_cell.length_b   1.000
_cell.length_c   1.000
_cell.angle_alpha   90.00
_cell.angle_beta   90.00
_cell.angle_gamma   90.00
#
_symmetry.space_group_name_H-M   'P 1'
#
loop_
_entity.id
_entity.type
_entity.pdbx_description
1 polymer ?
#
loop_
_entity_poly.entity_id
_entity_poly.type
_entity_poly.pdbx_seq_one_letter_code
_entity_poly.pdbx_strand_id
1 'polypeptide(L)'
;MASDQNFADFHNANAQGYLHLNCIGTIEDLGNQSIELQDGQLLTLYSEDLEVDGMVQFSEEQNLWVAVINWDSINLLMTYIVITL
;
A
#
# COMPACT_ATOMS: atom_id res chain seq x y z
N MET A 1 -12.71 10.85 -6.61
CA MET A 1 -11.71 11.46 -5.72
C MET A 1 -10.44 10.69 -5.95
N ALA A 2 -9.33 11.36 -6.27
CA ALA A 2 -8.06 10.65 -6.38
C ALA A 2 -7.67 10.22 -4.96
N SER A 3 -7.59 8.91 -4.72
CA SER A 3 -6.97 8.38 -3.50
C SER A 3 -5.46 8.51 -3.66
N ASP A 4 -4.78 8.92 -2.58
CA ASP A 4 -3.32 8.90 -2.54
C ASP A 4 -2.87 7.44 -2.71
N GLN A 5 -2.01 7.19 -3.69
CA GLN A 5 -1.50 5.85 -3.98
C GLN A 5 -0.11 5.71 -3.39
N ASN A 6 0.18 4.55 -2.81
CA ASN A 6 1.48 4.33 -2.22
C ASN A 6 2.00 2.91 -2.48
N PHE A 7 3.26 2.80 -2.85
CA PHE A 7 3.90 1.50 -3.03
C PHE A 7 3.92 0.70 -1.73
N ALA A 8 3.56 -0.58 -1.79
CA ALA A 8 3.63 -1.52 -0.68
C ALA A 8 4.14 -2.89 -1.11
N ASP A 9 4.94 -3.51 -0.24
CA ASP A 9 5.32 -4.92 -0.36
C ASP A 9 4.26 -5.80 0.31
N PHE A 10 3.49 -6.52 -0.50
CA PHE A 10 2.43 -7.42 -0.04
C PHE A 10 2.97 -8.64 0.73
N HIS A 11 4.27 -8.91 0.70
CA HIS A 11 4.88 -9.93 1.56
C HIS A 11 5.31 -9.37 2.92
N ASN A 12 5.37 -8.04 3.10
CA ASN A 12 5.74 -7.38 4.35
C ASN A 12 4.50 -7.17 5.24
N ALA A 13 3.76 -8.24 5.47
CA ALA A 13 2.61 -8.26 6.38
C ALA A 13 2.99 -8.83 7.74
N ASN A 14 2.41 -8.29 8.82
CA ASN A 14 2.54 -8.91 10.15
C ASN A 14 1.66 -10.17 10.29
N ALA A 15 1.73 -10.81 11.47
CA ALA A 15 0.95 -12.02 11.75
C ALA A 15 -0.59 -11.83 11.69
N GLN A 16 -1.08 -10.59 11.74
CA GLN A 16 -2.50 -10.25 11.59
C GLN A 16 -2.87 -9.94 10.14
N GLY A 17 -1.89 -9.91 9.22
CA GLY A 17 -2.10 -9.58 7.81
C GLY A 17 -2.10 -8.08 7.51
N TYR A 18 -1.57 -7.23 8.41
CA TYR A 18 -1.43 -5.79 8.15
C TYR A 18 -0.11 -5.50 7.48
N LEU A 19 -0.13 -4.70 6.42
CA LEU A 19 1.08 -4.35 5.66
C LEU A 19 1.90 -3.31 6.43
N HIS A 20 3.19 -3.53 6.61
CA HIS A 20 4.09 -2.54 7.20
C HIS A 20 4.43 -1.45 6.18
N LEU A 21 4.18 -0.19 6.56
CA LEU A 21 4.46 0.96 5.71
C LEU A 21 5.88 1.52 5.93
N ASN A 22 6.87 0.63 5.95
CA ASN A 22 8.27 0.96 6.26
C ASN A 22 9.30 0.42 5.26
N CYS A 23 8.85 -0.25 4.18
CA CYS A 23 9.74 -0.66 3.10
C CYS A 23 10.38 0.58 2.45
N ILE A 24 11.61 0.43 1.94
CA ILE A 24 12.34 1.53 1.30
C ILE A 24 11.49 2.17 0.19
N GLY A 25 10.93 1.36 -0.72
CA GLY A 25 10.06 1.86 -1.78
C GLY A 25 8.80 2.57 -1.28
N THR A 26 8.22 2.11 -0.17
CA THR A 26 7.08 2.77 0.48
C THR A 26 7.47 4.15 1.02
N ILE A 27 8.60 4.24 1.72
CA ILE A 27 9.07 5.51 2.30
C ILE A 27 9.44 6.51 1.19
N GLU A 28 10.10 6.04 0.14
CA GLU A 28 10.44 6.87 -1.02
C GLU A 28 9.19 7.40 -1.73
N ASP A 29 8.18 6.57 -1.93
CA ASP A 29 6.96 6.95 -2.62
C ASP A 29 6.12 7.96 -1.81
N LEU A 30 5.95 7.72 -0.49
CA LEU A 30 5.37 8.70 0.43
C LEU A 30 6.10 10.05 0.38
N GLY A 31 7.43 10.04 0.38
CA GLY A 31 8.25 11.25 0.33
C GLY A 31 8.11 11.99 -1.01
N ASN A 32 8.12 11.28 -2.13
CA ASN A 32 7.97 11.85 -3.46
C ASN A 32 6.60 12.51 -3.66
N GLN A 33 5.56 11.93 -3.07
CA GLN A 33 4.20 12.44 -3.14
C GLN A 33 3.84 13.41 -2.01
N SER A 34 4.75 13.63 -1.06
CA SER A 34 4.51 14.44 0.16
C SER A 34 3.29 13.96 0.97
N ILE A 35 3.08 12.65 1.04
CA ILE A 35 2.00 12.03 1.81
C ILE A 35 2.46 11.89 3.27
N GLU A 36 1.75 12.56 4.17
CA GLU A 36 1.91 12.37 5.61
C GLU A 36 0.89 11.35 6.12
N LEU A 37 1.38 10.23 6.66
CA LEU A 37 0.55 9.17 7.21
C LEU A 37 -0.23 9.64 8.43
N GLN A 38 -1.55 9.43 8.42
CA GLN A 38 -2.46 9.74 9.51
C GLN A 38 -3.34 8.54 9.83
N ASP A 39 -3.66 8.35 11.11
CA ASP A 39 -4.53 7.27 11.55
C ASP A 39 -5.94 7.43 10.93
N GLY A 40 -6.46 6.35 10.34
CA GLY A 40 -7.73 6.34 9.61
C GLY A 40 -7.66 6.87 8.18
N GLN A 41 -6.50 7.31 7.69
CA GLN A 41 -6.31 7.72 6.30
C GLN A 41 -6.50 6.52 5.37
N LEU A 42 -7.23 6.71 4.27
CA LEU A 42 -7.32 5.71 3.21
C LEU A 42 -6.20 5.91 2.20
N LEU A 43 -5.51 4.83 1.86
CA LEU A 43 -4.49 4.78 0.80
C LEU A 43 -4.83 3.65 -0.15
N THR A 44 -4.59 3.86 -1.44
CA THR A 44 -4.57 2.76 -2.40
C THR A 44 -3.13 2.22 -2.46
N LEU A 45 -2.93 1.00 -2.00
CA LEU A 45 -1.63 0.35 -1.94
C LEU A 45 -1.41 -0.47 -3.19
N TYR A 46 -0.25 -0.28 -3.83
CA TYR A 46 0.06 -0.98 -5.07
C TYR A 46 1.46 -1.60 -5.06
N SER A 47 1.63 -2.62 -5.88
CA SER A 47 2.91 -3.20 -6.28
C SER A 47 2.92 -3.36 -7.81
N GLU A 48 3.86 -4.13 -8.36
CA GLU A 48 3.97 -4.33 -9.81
C GLU A 48 2.68 -4.90 -10.42
N ASP A 49 2.05 -5.86 -9.72
CA ASP A 49 0.92 -6.63 -10.24
C ASP A 49 -0.34 -6.54 -9.38
N LEU A 50 -0.29 -5.89 -8.22
CA LEU A 50 -1.38 -5.91 -7.23
C LEU A 50 -1.77 -4.50 -6.81
N GLU A 51 -3.06 -4.30 -6.54
CA GLU A 51 -3.61 -3.07 -5.97
C GLU A 51 -4.71 -3.39 -4.96
N VAL A 52 -4.76 -2.66 -3.84
CA VAL A 52 -5.83 -2.78 -2.84
C VAL A 52 -5.98 -1.48 -2.05
N ASP A 53 -7.20 -1.15 -1.64
CA ASP A 53 -7.41 -0.08 -0.67
C ASP A 53 -7.06 -0.54 0.75
N GLY A 54 -6.41 0.34 1.50
CA GLY A 54 -6.00 0.11 2.88
C GLY A 54 -6.27 1.31 3.77
N MET A 55 -6.56 1.05 5.04
CA MET A 55 -6.66 2.07 6.08
C MET A 55 -5.37 2.12 6.88
N VAL A 56 -4.75 3.30 6.94
CA VAL A 56 -3.54 3.56 7.70
C VAL A 56 -3.87 3.52 9.20
N GLN A 57 -3.00 2.85 9.96
CA GLN A 57 -3.09 2.76 11.41
C GLN A 57 -1.69 2.80 12.03
N PHE A 58 -1.52 3.50 13.14
CA PHE A 58 -0.29 3.38 13.93
C PHE A 58 -0.36 2.15 14.84
N SER A 59 0.60 1.22 14.68
CA SER A 59 0.73 0.08 15.58
C SER A 59 1.61 0.46 16.76
N GLU A 60 1.02 0.66 17.94
CA GLU A 60 1.79 0.93 19.17
C GLU A 60 2.68 -0.26 19.57
N GLU A 61 2.21 -1.50 19.35
CA GLU A 61 2.96 -2.72 19.66
C GLU A 61 4.27 -2.83 18.86
N GLN A 62 4.22 -2.50 17.57
CA GLN A 62 5.36 -2.58 16.67
C GLN A 62 6.09 -1.23 16.51
N ASN A 63 5.52 -0.16 17.08
CA ASN A 63 5.98 1.23 16.96
C ASN A 63 6.22 1.68 15.51
N LEU A 64 5.28 1.35 14.61
CA LEU A 64 5.35 1.67 13.18
C LEU A 64 3.96 1.80 12.53
N TRP A 65 3.92 2.46 11.38
CA TRP A 65 2.71 2.58 10.56
C TRP A 65 2.41 1.30 9.81
N VAL A 66 1.15 0.88 9.85
CA VAL A 66 0.62 -0.26 9.10
C VAL A 66 -0.58 0.15 8.26
N ALA A 67 -0.92 -0.68 7.28
CA ALA A 67 -2.19 -0.59 6.60
C ALA A 67 -3.02 -1.86 6.83
N VAL A 68 -4.26 -1.65 7.25
CA VAL A 68 -5.28 -2.68 7.36
C VAL A 68 -5.95 -2.82 5.99
N ILE A 69 -5.81 -3.98 5.35
CA ILE A 69 -6.36 -4.28 4.03
C ILE A 69 -7.31 -5.47 4.06
N ASN A 70 -8.19 -5.57 3.08
CA ASN A 70 -8.95 -6.80 2.82
C ASN A 70 -8.25 -7.61 1.72
N TRP A 71 -7.64 -8.74 2.10
CA TRP A 71 -6.94 -9.63 1.17
C TRP A 71 -7.85 -10.23 0.09
N ASP A 72 -9.14 -10.41 0.39
CA ASP A 72 -10.13 -10.88 -0.58
C ASP A 72 -10.53 -9.80 -1.61
N SER A 73 -10.06 -8.56 -1.45
CA SER A 73 -10.35 -7.43 -2.35
C SER A 73 -9.12 -6.96 -3.15
N ILE A 74 -8.05 -7.74 -3.17
CA ILE A 74 -6.87 -7.43 -3.99
C ILE A 74 -7.21 -7.56 -5.47
N ASN A 75 -6.88 -6.53 -6.24
CA ASN A 75 -6.99 -6.50 -7.69
C ASN A 75 -5.65 -6.85 -8.35
N LEU A 76 -5.69 -7.65 -9.41
CA LEU A 76 -4.54 -7.88 -10.29
C LEU A 76 -4.47 -6.79 -11.36
N LEU A 77 -3.35 -6.08 -11.41
CA LEU A 77 -3.04 -5.09 -12.43
C LEU A 77 -2.59 -5.79 -13.71
N MET A 78 -3.50 -6.00 -14.66
CA MET A 78 -3.11 -6.50 -15.98
C MET A 78 -2.51 -5.39 -16.83
N THR A 79 -1.19 -5.47 -17.09
CA THR A 79 -0.56 -4.67 -18.16
C THR A 79 -0.97 -5.24 -19.53
N TYR A 80 -1.80 -4.51 -20.28
CA TYR A 80 -2.06 -4.83 -21.68
C TYR A 80 -0.83 -4.46 -22.51
N ILE A 81 -0.06 -5.45 -22.97
CA ILE A 81 0.98 -5.24 -23.98
C ILE A 81 0.26 -4.94 -25.31
N VAL A 82 0.27 -3.69 -25.75
CA VAL A 82 -0.15 -3.33 -27.10
C VAL A 82 0.97 -3.77 -28.05
N ILE A 83 0.85 -4.98 -28.59
CA ILE A 83 1.73 -5.45 -29.65
C ILE A 83 1.28 -4.74 -30.93
N THR A 84 1.97 -3.66 -31.32
CA THR A 84 1.80 -3.07 -32.64
C THR A 84 2.53 -3.98 -33.65
N LEU A 85 1.77 -4.66 -34.51
CA LEU A 85 2.29 -5.45 -35.64
C LEU A 85 2.83 -4.55 -36.76
#